data_AF-A0A1G8G3W7-F1
#
_entry.id   AF-A0A1G8G3W7-F1
#
_cell.length_a   1.000
_cell.length_b   1.000
_cell.length_c   1.000
_cell.angle_alpha   90.00
_cell.angle_beta   90.00
_cell.angle_gamma   90.00
#
_symmetry.space_group_name_H-M   'P 1'
#
loop_
_entity.id
_entity.type
_entity.pdbx_description
1 polymer ?
#
loop_
_entity_poly.entity_id
_entity_poly.type
_entity_poly.pdbx_seq_one_letter_code
_entity_poly.pdbx_strand_id
1 'polypeptide(L)'
;MTDSDAQRLRGLEIAVEKVRRLRAMGSLCRQQAAYNGMNKWKLLAEAEYWEHLAEIELSAYFQECNVDSSTSSHDLAVVRKLLQSGDEVTLKPKVGPTRQTSGALQ
;
A
#
# COMPACT_ATOMS: atom_id res chain seq x y z
N MET A 1 -25.53 12.00 -12.30
CA MET A 1 -24.89 11.86 -10.98
C MET A 1 -25.91 11.17 -10.09
N THR A 2 -25.68 9.90 -9.75
CA THR A 2 -26.69 9.11 -9.04
C THR A 2 -26.62 9.38 -7.54
N ASP A 3 -27.74 9.24 -6.82
CA ASP A 3 -27.77 9.37 -5.35
C ASP A 3 -26.83 8.35 -4.67
N SER A 4 -26.65 7.19 -5.31
CA SER A 4 -25.64 6.18 -4.95
C SER A 4 -24.22 6.75 -5.00
N ASP A 5 -23.83 7.45 -6.07
CA ASP A 5 -22.51 8.07 -6.17
C ASP A 5 -22.28 9.12 -5.08
N ALA A 6 -23.32 9.91 -4.76
CA ALA A 6 -23.26 10.92 -3.72
C ALA A 6 -23.12 10.30 -2.31
N GLN A 7 -23.84 9.20 -2.04
CA GLN A 7 -23.72 8.47 -0.77
C GLN A 7 -22.33 7.84 -0.61
N ARG A 8 -21.73 7.36 -1.70
CA ARG A 8 -20.38 6.79 -1.72
C ARG A 8 -19.32 7.85 -1.45
N LEU A 9 -19.40 9.01 -2.09
CA LEU A 9 -18.46 10.12 -1.84
C LEU A 9 -18.50 10.58 -0.37
N ARG A 10 -19.69 10.60 0.24
CA ARG A 10 -19.83 10.86 1.69
C ARG A 10 -19.19 9.77 2.54
N GLY A 11 -19.39 8.50 2.19
CA GLY A 11 -18.72 7.36 2.86
C GLY A 11 -17.19 7.44 2.75
N LEU A 12 -16.68 7.79 1.58
CA LEU A 12 -15.27 8.04 1.29
C LEU A 12 -14.67 9.09 2.23
N GLU A 13 -15.32 10.24 2.32
CA GLU A 13 -14.85 11.34 3.15
C GLU A 13 -14.78 10.95 4.63
N ILE A 14 -15.80 10.23 5.12
CA ILE A 14 -15.85 9.72 6.50
C ILE A 14 -14.71 8.72 6.76
N ALA A 15 -14.48 7.78 5.85
CA ALA A 15 -13.42 6.78 5.99
C ALA A 15 -12.02 7.43 6.00
N VAL A 16 -11.79 8.37 5.09
CA VAL A 16 -10.51 9.09 5.01
C VAL A 16 -10.26 9.92 6.28
N GLU A 17 -11.28 10.60 6.80
CA GLU A 17 -11.14 11.38 8.04
C GLU A 17 -10.88 10.48 9.26
N LYS A 18 -11.51 9.30 9.30
CA LYS A 18 -11.24 8.30 10.34
C LYS A 18 -9.79 7.80 10.28
N VAL A 19 -9.28 7.46 9.10
CA VAL A 19 -7.87 7.05 8.91
C VAL A 19 -6.91 8.17 9.36
N ARG A 20 -7.18 9.42 9.00
CA ARG A 20 -6.38 10.57 9.43
C ARG A 20 -6.31 10.69 10.94
N ARG A 21 -7.46 10.60 11.61
CA ARG A 21 -7.53 10.65 13.08
C ARG A 21 -6.73 9.52 13.73
N LEU A 22 -6.86 8.29 13.23
CA LEU A 22 -6.15 7.14 13.77
C LEU A 22 -4.62 7.31 13.66
N ARG A 23 -4.12 7.75 12.49
CA ARG A 23 -2.70 8.06 12.30
C ARG A 23 -2.21 9.22 13.17
N ALA A 24 -3.04 10.24 13.38
CA ALA A 24 -2.72 11.34 14.27
C ALA A 24 -2.53 10.86 15.72
N MET A 25 -3.40 9.95 16.20
CA MET A 25 -3.26 9.33 17.51
C MET A 25 -1.97 8.52 17.64
N GLY A 26 -1.65 7.68 16.66
CA GLY A 26 -0.39 6.92 16.65
C GLY A 26 0.84 7.83 16.67
N SER A 27 0.79 8.96 15.95
CA SER A 27 1.87 9.95 15.92
C SER A 27 2.03 10.67 17.27
N LEU A 28 0.93 11.01 17.93
CA LEU A 28 0.94 11.60 19.27
C LEU A 28 1.56 10.63 20.29
N CYS A 29 1.21 9.35 20.25
CA CYS A 29 1.81 8.32 21.11
C CYS A 29 3.33 8.23 20.90
N ARG A 30 3.80 8.25 19.65
CA ARG A 30 5.25 8.28 19.33
C ARG A 30 5.94 9.53 19.85
N GLN A 31 5.30 10.70 19.72
CA GLN A 31 5.83 11.95 20.28
C GLN A 31 5.93 11.85 21.81
N GLN A 32 4.87 11.41 22.49
CA GLN A 32 4.87 11.22 23.94
C GLN A 32 5.96 10.23 24.38
N ALA A 33 6.18 9.16 23.63
CA ALA A 33 7.22 8.17 23.91
C ALA A 33 8.65 8.74 23.78
N ALA A 34 8.85 9.75 22.93
CA ALA A 34 10.12 10.46 22.80
C ALA A 34 10.38 11.40 23.99
N TYR A 35 9.32 12.00 24.56
CA TYR A 35 9.42 12.92 25.71
C TYR A 35 9.36 12.19 27.08
N ASN A 36 8.71 11.03 27.19
CA ASN A 36 8.52 10.30 28.45
C ASN A 36 9.14 8.90 28.38
N GLY A 37 10.38 8.78 28.88
CA GLY A 37 11.13 7.52 28.90
C GLY A 37 10.53 6.44 29.80
N MET A 38 9.83 6.80 30.88
CA MET A 38 9.29 5.84 31.86
C MET A 38 8.14 4.99 31.29
N ASN A 39 7.35 5.54 30.37
CA ASN A 39 6.21 4.85 29.76
C ASN A 39 6.42 4.57 28.26
N LYS A 40 7.66 4.68 27.78
CA LYS A 40 7.98 4.58 26.34
C LYS A 40 7.44 3.32 25.69
N TRP A 41 7.65 2.15 26.31
CA TRP A 41 7.21 0.87 25.74
C TRP A 41 5.68 0.78 25.60
N LYS A 42 4.93 1.30 26.59
CA LYS A 42 3.47 1.31 26.56
C LYS A 42 2.95 2.25 25.48
N LEU A 43 3.54 3.44 25.37
CA LEU A 43 3.18 4.42 24.35
C LEU A 43 3.52 3.95 22.93
N LEU A 44 4.60 3.19 22.76
CA LEU A 44 4.93 2.57 21.47
C LEU A 44 3.96 1.46 21.09
N ALA A 45 3.55 0.61 22.04
CA ALA A 45 2.53 -0.41 21.80
C ALA A 45 1.18 0.23 21.43
N GLU A 46 0.82 1.33 22.10
CA GLU A 46 -0.39 2.09 21.77
C GLU A 46 -0.30 2.75 20.39
N ALA A 47 0.88 3.25 20.01
CA ALA A 47 1.09 3.79 18.67
C ALA A 47 0.91 2.73 17.56
N GLU A 48 1.42 1.52 17.77
CA GLU A 48 1.27 0.39 16.85
C GLU A 48 -0.20 -0.02 16.73
N TYR A 49 -0.94 -0.06 17.84
CA TYR A 49 -2.37 -0.32 17.84
C TYR A 49 -3.15 0.69 16.98
N TRP A 50 -2.87 1.98 17.11
CA TRP A 50 -3.54 3.01 16.30
C TRP A 50 -3.19 2.92 14.81
N GLU A 51 -1.93 2.62 14.47
CA GLU A 51 -1.51 2.43 13.09
C GLU A 51 -2.22 1.22 12.47
N HIS A 52 -2.31 0.12 13.21
CA HIS A 52 -2.97 -1.09 12.72
C HIS A 52 -4.48 -0.88 12.50
N LEU A 53 -5.15 -0.12 13.36
CA LEU A 53 -6.54 0.29 13.11
C LEU A 53 -6.67 1.17 11.86
N ALA A 54 -5.72 2.07 11.61
CA ALA A 54 -5.72 2.92 10.42
C ALA A 54 -5.54 2.09 9.14
N GLU A 55 -4.68 1.06 9.18
CA GLU A 55 -4.48 0.11 8.09
C GLU A 55 -5.74 -0.70 7.80
N ILE A 56 -6.40 -1.24 8.83
CA ILE A 56 -7.65 -1.99 8.69
C ILE A 56 -8.72 -1.12 8.02
N GLU A 57 -8.89 0.12 8.48
CA GLU A 57 -9.87 1.04 7.91
C GLU A 57 -9.54 1.39 6.45
N LEU A 58 -8.26 1.63 6.15
CA LEU A 58 -7.80 1.93 4.80
C LEU A 58 -7.99 0.73 3.86
N SER A 59 -7.72 -0.48 4.32
CA SER A 59 -7.92 -1.72 3.56
C SER A 59 -9.39 -1.97 3.29
N ALA A 60 -10.27 -1.79 4.30
CA ALA A 60 -11.71 -1.90 4.13
C ALA A 60 -12.22 -0.90 3.08
N TYR A 61 -11.74 0.34 3.15
CA TYR A 61 -12.03 1.37 2.16
C TYR A 61 -11.61 0.96 0.73
N PHE A 62 -10.38 0.48 0.55
CA PHE A 62 -9.92 0.02 -0.77
C PHE A 62 -10.71 -1.17 -1.31
N GLN A 63 -11.14 -2.09 -0.44
CA GLN A 63 -11.99 -3.20 -0.85
C GLN A 63 -13.34 -2.70 -1.35
N GLU A 64 -13.97 -1.77 -0.64
CA GLU A 64 -15.23 -1.15 -1.08
C GLU A 64 -15.04 -0.49 -2.46
N CYS A 65 -14.02 0.35 -2.63
CA CYS A 65 -13.72 0.96 -3.94
C CYS A 65 -13.48 -0.04 -5.08
N ASN A 66 -12.84 -1.17 -4.81
CA ASN A 66 -12.48 -2.17 -5.82
C ASN A 66 -13.63 -3.12 -6.17
N VAL A 67 -14.55 -3.37 -5.24
CA VAL A 67 -15.77 -4.16 -5.51
C VAL A 67 -16.65 -3.42 -6.52
N ASP A 68 -16.67 -2.10 -6.48
CA ASP A 68 -17.53 -1.29 -7.35
C ASP A 68 -16.94 -1.01 -8.74
N SER A 69 -15.61 -1.01 -8.87
CA SER A 69 -14.93 -0.91 -10.18
C SER A 69 -15.02 -2.21 -11.00
N SER A 70 -15.42 -3.32 -10.38
CA SER A 70 -15.66 -4.61 -11.06
C SER A 70 -16.89 -4.59 -11.98
N THR A 71 -17.66 -3.50 -12.02
CA THR A 71 -18.74 -3.30 -13.00
C THR A 71 -18.27 -2.81 -14.37
N SER A 72 -17.00 -2.43 -14.56
CA SER A 72 -16.40 -2.39 -15.90
C SER A 72 -15.80 -3.75 -16.26
N SER A 73 -16.68 -4.76 -16.37
CA SER A 73 -16.32 -6.12 -16.78
C SER A 73 -15.59 -6.18 -18.14
N HIS A 74 -15.64 -5.11 -18.93
CA HIS A 74 -14.96 -5.01 -20.22
C HIS A 74 -13.45 -4.74 -20.08
N ASP A 75 -13.02 -3.98 -19.05
CA ASP A 75 -11.62 -3.58 -18.90
C ASP A 75 -10.75 -4.70 -18.29
N LEU A 76 -11.29 -5.45 -17.33
CA LEU A 76 -10.60 -6.60 -16.73
C LEU A 76 -10.38 -7.75 -17.75
N ALA A 77 -11.30 -7.92 -18.70
CA ALA A 77 -11.16 -8.91 -19.77
C ALA A 77 -10.01 -8.56 -20.73
N VAL A 78 -9.83 -7.28 -21.06
CA VAL A 78 -8.73 -6.79 -21.91
C VAL A 78 -7.37 -7.00 -21.23
N VAL A 79 -7.26 -6.64 -19.95
CA VAL A 79 -6.02 -6.84 -19.18
C VAL A 79 -5.66 -8.32 -19.08
N ARG A 80 -6.66 -9.20 -18.88
CA ARG A 80 -6.45 -10.65 -18.85
C ARG A 80 -6.03 -11.20 -20.22
N LYS A 81 -6.58 -10.65 -21.31
CA LYS A 81 -6.23 -11.04 -22.68
C LYS A 81 -4.82 -10.62 -23.07
N LEU A 82 -4.36 -9.46 -22.61
CA LEU A 82 -2.98 -8.97 -22.79
C LEU A 82 -1.96 -9.76 -21.95
N LEU A 83 -2.34 -10.22 -20.76
CA LEU A 83 -1.47 -11.06 -19.93
C LEU A 83 -1.32 -12.48 -20.50
N GLN A 84 -2.32 -12.95 -21.27
CA GLN A 84 -2.31 -14.24 -21.96
C GLN A 84 -1.59 -14.19 -23.32
N SER A 85 -1.38 -13.01 -23.91
CA SER A 85 -0.53 -12.81 -25.09
C SER A 85 0.92 -12.55 -24.71
N GLY A 86 1.44 -13.29 -23.72
CA GLY A 86 2.87 -13.33 -23.44
C GLY A 86 3.59 -13.92 -24.65
N ASP A 87 4.18 -13.04 -25.48
CA ASP A 87 5.10 -13.43 -26.52
C ASP A 87 6.21 -14.31 -25.93
N GLU A 88 6.27 -15.54 -26.40
CA GLU A 88 7.27 -16.54 -26.07
C GLU A 88 8.66 -16.01 -26.41
N VAL A 89 9.49 -15.89 -25.37
CA VAL A 89 10.89 -15.45 -25.42
C VAL A 89 11.72 -16.41 -26.27
N THR A 90 12.45 -15.88 -27.27
CA THR A 90 13.72 -16.50 -27.70
C THR A 90 14.77 -15.42 -27.97
N LEU A 91 15.47 -15.02 -26.91
CA LEU A 91 16.77 -14.36 -27.06
C LEU A 91 17.82 -15.22 -26.36
N LYS A 92 18.65 -15.86 -27.20
CA LYS A 92 19.74 -16.74 -26.81
C LYS A 92 20.74 -16.01 -25.90
N PRO A 93 21.28 -16.65 -24.85
CA PRO A 93 22.33 -16.04 -24.03
C PRO A 93 23.62 -15.92 -24.86
N LYS A 94 24.01 -14.68 -25.19
CA LYS A 94 25.30 -14.37 -25.80
C LYS A 94 26.34 -14.30 -24.68
N VAL A 95 27.05 -15.41 -24.45
CA VAL A 95 28.23 -15.45 -23.58
C VAL A 95 29.42 -14.76 -24.26
N GLY A 96 30.09 -13.87 -23.54
CA GLY A 96 31.46 -13.38 -23.83
C GLY A 96 31.76 -11.98 -23.27
N PRO A 97 33.03 -11.63 -23.01
CA PRO A 97 34.01 -12.35 -22.20
C PRO A 97 34.46 -11.55 -20.96
N THR A 98 34.96 -12.29 -19.98
CA THR A 98 35.60 -11.91 -18.72
C THR A 98 36.60 -10.75 -18.86
N ARG A 99 36.34 -9.62 -18.17
CA ARG A 99 37.35 -8.60 -17.92
C ARG A 99 38.07 -8.93 -16.61
N GLN A 100 39.28 -9.46 -16.73
CA GLN A 100 40.21 -9.64 -15.61
C GLN A 100 40.57 -8.27 -15.02
N THR A 101 40.29 -8.07 -13.73
CA THR A 101 40.94 -7.03 -12.93
C THR A 101 42.11 -7.70 -12.21
N SER A 102 43.28 -7.64 -12.84
CA SER A 102 44.54 -8.04 -12.22
C SER A 102 44.81 -7.14 -11.02
N GLY A 103 44.80 -7.71 -9.82
CA GLY A 103 45.46 -7.11 -8.67
C GLY A 103 46.98 -7.17 -8.83
N ALA A 104 47.66 -6.10 -8.46
CA ALA A 104 49.08 -6.05 -8.16
C ALA A 104 49.20 -5.33 -6.81
N LEU A 105 49.35 -6.09 -5.73
CA LEU A 105 50.56 -6.24 -4.93
C LEU A 105 51.03 -4.94 -4.26
N GLN A 106 50.82 -4.87 -2.94
CA GLN A 106 51.86 -4.51 -1.97
C GLN A 106 52.15 -5.73 -1.11
#